data_AF-A0A3M0ZMD8-F1
#
_entry.id   AF-A0A3M0ZMD8-F1
#
_cell.length_a   1.000
_cell.length_b   1.000
_cell.length_c   1.000
_cell.angle_alpha   90.00
_cell.angle_beta   90.00
_cell.angle_gamma   90.00
#
_symmetry.space_group_name_H-M   'P 1'
#
loop_
_entity.id
_entity.type
_entity.pdbx_description
1 polymer ?
#
loop_
_entity_poly.entity_id
_entity_poly.type
_entity_poly.pdbx_seq_one_letter_code
_entity_poly.pdbx_strand_id
1 'polypeptide(L)'
;MAASLVSRRRDRYRLAASLRGRALPRGPRQPRKGAAGRKNRLGLAFAPMFEVAAAACATLLGALAYLAYYLRWLGRLTRGNAYFGRTLAERRAIKQAIARRHRLGRLLLAAAGYLGGRRRVPAAWFAGISAPRLKCTRRTLERAFYFRPTARDVIVATQMKCGTTWMQQIVYEILMHGRGDLSDTGHRHICAVSPWIESFDNVSIDEAPLLGPSQRRVIKTHFPASLCPYSPEAKYVYVTRHPASCFASTADFAKLLGGPLCPSRERLLELFCSRRMWWGPWPAHVAGWWEWSRRYPNVLFLHFEEMRDDLREAVRRVARFLEEPLSPEELDRVVAKADYAYMKAHEEAFEMSPPTPFSVAGDFMKSGRRDRYRDASPAERRRIIEYCRAELAGSSYPAARFYPELAPAPLAAGAQRARAL
;
A
#
# COMPACT_ATOMS: atom_id res chain seq x y z
N MET A 1 11.10 32.51 11.58
CA MET A 1 11.98 32.99 10.49
C MET A 1 11.58 32.35 9.15
N ALA A 2 10.41 32.74 8.63
CA ALA A 2 9.80 32.18 7.43
C ALA A 2 9.53 33.28 6.38
N ALA A 3 10.53 34.13 6.13
CA ALA A 3 10.42 35.25 5.20
C ALA A 3 11.78 35.58 4.55
N SER A 4 12.34 34.67 3.73
CA SER A 4 13.53 35.01 2.93
C SER A 4 13.71 34.25 1.59
N LEU A 5 12.74 33.45 1.15
CA LEU A 5 12.87 32.63 -0.07
C LEU A 5 12.00 33.09 -1.27
N VAL A 6 11.60 34.36 -1.31
CA VAL A 6 10.73 34.90 -2.38
C VAL A 6 11.45 35.87 -3.35
N SER A 7 12.72 36.22 -3.17
CA SER A 7 13.38 37.24 -4.03
C SER A 7 14.27 36.73 -5.18
N ARG A 8 14.35 35.42 -5.46
CA ARG A 8 15.26 34.89 -6.51
C ARG A 8 14.58 34.24 -7.71
N ARG A 9 13.55 34.88 -8.30
CA ARG A 9 12.93 34.44 -9.57
C ARG A 9 12.39 35.60 -10.44
N ARG A 10 13.13 36.71 -10.57
CA ARG A 10 12.72 37.84 -11.44
C ARG A 10 13.74 38.31 -12.51
N ASP A 11 14.82 37.57 -12.74
CA ASP A 11 15.91 38.02 -13.65
C ASP A 11 16.14 37.14 -14.90
N ARG A 12 15.09 36.64 -15.56
CA ARG A 12 15.26 35.88 -16.84
C ARG A 12 14.41 36.33 -18.03
N TYR A 13 13.80 37.52 -17.98
CA TYR A 13 12.99 38.05 -19.09
C TYR A 13 13.33 39.50 -19.47
N ARG A 14 14.62 39.88 -19.47
CA ARG A 14 15.09 41.17 -20.03
C ARG A 14 16.41 41.04 -20.80
N LEU A 15 16.50 40.10 -21.73
CA LEU A 15 17.61 40.04 -22.67
C LEU A 15 17.18 39.45 -24.03
N ALA A 16 16.23 40.10 -24.69
CA ALA A 16 15.84 39.79 -26.08
C ALA A 16 15.24 41.02 -26.79
N ALA A 17 15.77 42.21 -26.50
CA ALA A 17 15.31 43.46 -27.13
C ALA A 17 16.46 44.47 -27.24
N SER A 18 17.55 44.09 -27.89
CA SER A 18 18.49 45.04 -28.48
C SER A 18 19.28 44.33 -29.56
N LEU A 19 19.48 45.00 -30.69
CA LEU A 19 20.18 44.60 -31.92
C LEU A 19 19.25 44.44 -33.13
N ARG A 20 18.46 45.49 -33.38
CA ARG A 20 18.13 45.91 -34.75
C ARG A 20 19.27 46.78 -35.26
N GLY A 21 19.66 46.55 -36.52
CA GLY A 21 20.41 47.52 -37.31
C GLY A 21 21.88 47.16 -37.52
N ARG A 22 22.15 46.38 -38.57
CA ARG A 22 23.34 46.57 -39.42
C ARG A 22 22.98 46.11 -40.84
N ALA A 23 22.97 47.09 -41.74
CA ALA A 23 22.80 46.91 -43.17
C ALA A 23 24.06 46.27 -43.77
N LEU A 24 23.87 45.34 -44.71
CA LEU A 24 24.95 44.79 -45.55
C LEU A 24 24.72 45.24 -47.01
N PRO A 25 25.79 45.49 -47.78
CA PRO A 25 25.71 46.18 -49.07
C PRO A 25 25.19 45.29 -50.19
N ARG A 26 24.50 45.93 -51.15
CA ARG A 26 23.90 45.34 -52.34
C ARG A 26 24.97 45.10 -53.43
N GLY A 27 25.16 43.85 -53.84
CA GLY A 27 25.83 43.47 -55.09
C GLY A 27 24.86 43.39 -56.28
N PRO A 28 25.34 43.49 -57.53
CA PRO A 28 24.52 43.80 -58.70
C PRO A 28 23.65 42.62 -59.18
N ARG A 29 22.45 42.96 -59.67
CA ARG A 29 21.48 42.05 -60.28
C ARG A 29 21.89 41.71 -61.72
N GLN A 30 21.95 40.42 -62.06
CA GLN A 30 21.82 39.95 -63.44
C GLN A 30 20.39 39.41 -63.69
N PRO A 31 19.79 39.64 -64.86
CA PRO A 31 18.46 39.14 -65.17
C PRO A 31 18.57 37.73 -65.78
N ARG A 32 17.84 36.75 -65.22
CA ARG A 32 17.52 35.52 -65.96
C ARG A 32 16.02 35.47 -66.26
N LYS A 33 15.75 35.44 -67.56
CA LYS A 33 14.46 35.26 -68.22
C LYS A 33 13.87 33.88 -67.92
N GLY A 34 12.55 33.86 -67.78
CA GLY A 34 11.66 32.82 -68.32
C GLY A 34 11.83 31.37 -67.86
N ALA A 35 10.94 30.92 -66.99
CA ALA A 35 10.37 29.58 -67.08
C ALA A 35 8.97 29.59 -66.45
N ALA A 36 7.97 29.63 -67.32
CA ALA A 36 6.58 29.38 -66.99
C ALA A 36 6.42 27.96 -66.41
N GLY A 37 5.46 27.81 -65.49
CA GLY A 37 4.75 26.55 -65.29
C GLY A 37 5.45 25.46 -64.50
N ARG A 38 5.47 25.57 -63.17
CA ARG A 38 5.29 24.40 -62.30
C ARG A 38 4.31 24.74 -61.19
N LYS A 39 3.03 24.47 -61.47
CA LYS A 39 1.97 24.42 -60.47
C LYS A 39 2.41 23.50 -59.32
N ASN A 40 2.35 24.06 -58.11
CA ASN A 40 2.18 23.41 -56.82
C ASN A 40 1.93 21.88 -56.90
N ARG A 41 2.97 21.08 -56.67
CA ARG A 41 2.87 19.64 -56.35
C ARG A 41 3.63 19.24 -55.10
N LEU A 42 3.93 20.19 -54.21
CA LEU A 42 4.46 19.92 -52.86
C LEU A 42 3.44 20.17 -51.73
N GLY A 43 2.25 20.72 -52.03
CA GLY A 43 1.19 20.97 -51.05
C GLY A 43 0.21 19.80 -50.82
N LEU A 44 0.25 18.75 -51.64
CA LEU A 44 -0.73 17.64 -51.60
C LEU A 44 -0.24 16.38 -50.87
N ALA A 45 1.05 16.29 -50.52
CA ALA A 45 1.57 15.13 -49.78
C ALA A 45 1.48 15.30 -48.24
N PHE A 46 1.26 16.52 -47.74
CA PHE A 46 1.20 16.81 -46.30
C PHE A 46 -0.23 16.89 -45.73
N ALA A 47 -1.24 17.14 -46.56
CA ALA A 47 -2.65 17.21 -46.13
C ALA A 47 -3.18 15.91 -45.49
N PRO A 48 -3.00 14.71 -46.09
CA PRO A 48 -3.49 13.48 -45.47
C PRO A 48 -2.71 13.12 -44.19
N MET A 49 -1.43 13.50 -44.11
CA MET A 49 -0.63 13.29 -42.91
C MET A 49 -1.07 14.19 -41.75
N PHE A 50 -1.48 15.43 -42.04
CA PHE A 50 -2.05 16.35 -41.05
C PHE A 50 -3.42 15.87 -40.53
N GLU A 51 -4.29 15.39 -41.42
CA GLU A 51 -5.60 14.83 -41.05
C GLU A 51 -5.48 13.56 -40.21
N VAL A 52 -4.58 12.64 -40.59
CA VAL A 52 -4.30 11.42 -39.81
C VAL A 52 -3.71 11.78 -38.45
N ALA A 53 -2.79 12.75 -38.38
CA ALA A 53 -2.23 13.24 -37.12
C ALA A 53 -3.31 13.90 -36.23
N ALA A 54 -4.19 14.71 -36.82
CA ALA A 54 -5.30 15.34 -36.10
C ALA A 54 -6.30 14.32 -35.55
N ALA A 55 -6.66 13.30 -36.34
CA ALA A 55 -7.53 12.21 -35.91
C ALA A 55 -6.89 11.35 -34.79
N ALA A 56 -5.58 11.08 -34.89
CA ALA A 56 -4.83 10.39 -33.84
C ALA A 56 -4.77 11.21 -32.54
N CYS A 57 -4.53 12.52 -32.64
CA CYS A 57 -4.57 13.44 -31.50
C CYS A 57 -5.97 13.50 -30.87
N ALA A 58 -7.04 13.63 -31.65
CA ALA A 58 -8.41 13.65 -31.15
C ALA A 58 -8.76 12.32 -30.44
N THR A 59 -8.35 11.19 -31.01
CA THR A 59 -8.55 9.86 -30.41
C THR A 59 -7.80 9.74 -29.08
N LEU A 60 -6.54 10.19 -29.02
CA LEU A 60 -5.75 10.19 -27.80
C LEU A 60 -6.37 11.10 -26.72
N LEU A 61 -6.80 12.30 -27.09
CA LEU A 61 -7.48 13.22 -26.18
C LEU A 61 -8.79 12.62 -25.65
N GLY A 62 -9.58 11.99 -26.52
CA GLY A 62 -10.79 11.28 -26.13
C GLY A 62 -10.51 10.13 -25.16
N ALA A 63 -9.46 9.34 -25.42
CA ALA A 63 -9.03 8.26 -24.54
C ALA A 63 -8.56 8.77 -23.17
N LEU A 64 -7.79 9.86 -23.12
CA LEU A 64 -7.34 10.49 -21.87
C LEU A 64 -8.52 11.09 -21.09
N ALA A 65 -9.46 11.75 -21.77
CA ALA A 65 -10.67 12.29 -21.16
C ALA A 65 -11.54 11.16 -20.57
N TYR A 66 -11.75 10.07 -21.33
CA TYR A 66 -12.45 8.88 -20.84
C TYR A 66 -11.73 8.27 -19.63
N LEU A 67 -10.40 8.13 -19.68
CA LEU A 67 -9.63 7.56 -18.58
C LEU A 67 -9.75 8.43 -17.31
N ALA A 68 -9.66 9.75 -17.44
CA ALA A 68 -9.86 10.68 -16.33
C ALA A 68 -11.27 10.59 -15.75
N TYR A 69 -12.29 10.55 -16.61
CA TYR A 69 -13.68 10.32 -16.20
C TYR A 69 -13.85 8.97 -15.48
N TYR A 70 -13.30 7.89 -16.03
CA TYR A 70 -13.37 6.55 -15.46
C TYR A 70 -12.72 6.46 -14.09
N LEU A 71 -11.52 7.01 -13.92
CA LEU A 71 -10.82 7.05 -12.63
C LEU A 71 -11.59 7.89 -11.59
N ARG A 72 -12.19 9.00 -12.00
CA ARG A 72 -13.05 9.82 -11.13
C ARG A 72 -14.33 9.07 -10.73
N TRP A 73 -14.96 8.37 -11.68
CA TRP A 73 -16.13 7.53 -11.43
C TRP A 73 -15.80 6.39 -10.46
N LEU A 74 -14.72 5.65 -10.72
CA LEU A 74 -14.24 4.58 -9.85
C LEU A 74 -13.97 5.11 -8.43
N GLY A 75 -13.26 6.23 -8.32
CA GLY A 75 -12.94 6.85 -7.03
C GLY A 75 -14.17 7.27 -6.21
N ARG A 76 -15.29 7.63 -6.83
CA ARG A 76 -16.54 7.93 -6.09
C ARG A 76 -17.19 6.68 -5.50
N LEU A 77 -17.05 5.54 -6.18
CA LEU A 77 -17.67 4.27 -5.76
C LEU A 77 -16.81 3.47 -4.78
N THR A 78 -15.51 3.75 -4.69
CA THR A 78 -14.53 2.89 -4.04
C THR A 78 -13.90 3.49 -2.79
N ARG A 79 -14.29 4.70 -2.37
CA ARG A 79 -13.68 5.38 -1.22
C ARG A 79 -14.48 5.22 0.06
N GLY A 80 -13.84 4.71 1.11
CA GLY A 80 -14.40 4.63 2.45
C GLY A 80 -15.74 3.90 2.49
N ASN A 81 -16.67 4.47 3.23
CA ASN A 81 -18.01 3.92 3.37
C ASN A 81 -18.85 3.99 2.09
N ALA A 82 -18.42 4.73 1.05
CA ALA A 82 -19.08 4.67 -0.25
C ALA A 82 -18.99 3.27 -0.90
N TYR A 83 -18.02 2.46 -0.47
CA TYR A 83 -17.94 1.03 -0.80
C TYR A 83 -18.19 0.15 0.43
N PHE A 84 -17.38 0.26 1.48
CA PHE A 84 -17.41 -0.71 2.59
C PHE A 84 -18.62 -0.57 3.52
N GLY A 85 -19.27 0.59 3.52
CA GLY A 85 -20.51 0.84 4.27
C GLY A 85 -21.76 0.37 3.54
N ARG A 86 -21.65 -0.19 2.32
CA ARG A 86 -22.77 -0.71 1.54
C ARG A 86 -23.06 -2.17 1.85
N THR A 87 -24.28 -2.59 1.53
CA THR A 87 -24.68 -4.00 1.60
C THR A 87 -23.83 -4.87 0.66
N LEU A 88 -23.76 -6.16 0.94
CA LEU A 88 -23.04 -7.11 0.09
C LEU A 88 -23.59 -7.11 -1.34
N ALA A 89 -24.91 -7.04 -1.50
CA ALA A 89 -25.56 -6.98 -2.81
C ALA A 89 -25.12 -5.74 -3.61
N GLU A 90 -25.10 -4.56 -2.98
CA GLU A 90 -24.63 -3.32 -3.62
C GLU A 90 -23.13 -3.37 -3.96
N ARG A 91 -22.29 -3.92 -3.08
CA ARG A 91 -20.85 -4.08 -3.35
C ARG A 91 -20.60 -5.01 -4.53
N ARG A 92 -21.33 -6.12 -4.62
CA ARG A 92 -21.32 -7.03 -5.78
C ARG A 92 -21.80 -6.30 -7.06
N ALA A 93 -22.84 -5.48 -6.97
CA ALA A 93 -23.31 -4.67 -8.11
C ALA A 93 -22.24 -3.65 -8.57
N ILE A 94 -21.50 -3.03 -7.64
CA ILE A 94 -20.35 -2.16 -7.96
C ILE A 94 -19.25 -2.96 -8.66
N LYS A 95 -18.85 -4.13 -8.13
CA LYS A 95 -17.86 -5.02 -8.79
C LYS A 95 -18.29 -5.37 -10.22
N GLN A 96 -19.57 -5.73 -10.42
CA GLN A 96 -20.12 -6.01 -11.76
C GLN A 96 -20.13 -4.77 -12.66
N ALA A 97 -20.45 -3.58 -12.14
CA ALA A 97 -20.40 -2.34 -12.91
C ALA A 97 -18.97 -2.00 -13.35
N ILE A 98 -17.99 -2.18 -12.47
CA ILE A 98 -16.56 -2.02 -12.79
C ILE A 98 -16.16 -3.02 -13.86
N ALA A 99 -16.55 -4.30 -13.72
CA ALA A 99 -16.26 -5.37 -14.67
C ALA A 99 -16.87 -5.11 -16.06
N ARG A 100 -18.09 -4.55 -16.14
CA ARG A 100 -18.74 -4.20 -17.42
C ARG A 100 -18.04 -3.03 -18.14
N ARG A 101 -17.70 -1.97 -17.40
CA ARG A 101 -16.99 -0.79 -17.94
C ARG A 101 -15.50 -1.06 -18.19
N HIS A 102 -15.02 -2.25 -17.84
CA HIS A 102 -13.61 -2.61 -17.78
C HIS A 102 -12.90 -2.66 -19.13
N ARG A 103 -13.57 -3.02 -20.24
CA ARG A 103 -12.87 -3.35 -21.50
C ARG A 103 -12.01 -2.20 -22.03
N LEU A 104 -12.57 -1.00 -22.14
CA LEU A 104 -11.83 0.17 -22.62
C LEU A 104 -10.86 0.71 -21.56
N GLY A 105 -11.31 0.84 -20.30
CA GLY A 105 -10.47 1.34 -19.21
C GLY A 105 -9.23 0.49 -18.95
N ARG A 106 -9.36 -0.85 -19.00
CA ARG A 106 -8.24 -1.80 -18.83
C ARG A 106 -7.22 -1.67 -19.95
N LEU A 107 -7.68 -1.58 -21.19
CA LEU A 107 -6.80 -1.45 -22.35
C LEU A 107 -6.01 -0.15 -22.28
N LEU A 108 -6.68 0.96 -21.93
CA LEU A 108 -6.02 2.25 -21.77
C LEU A 108 -5.04 2.26 -20.58
N LEU A 109 -5.39 1.64 -19.46
CA LEU A 109 -4.49 1.50 -18.31
C LEU A 109 -3.29 0.60 -18.66
N ALA A 110 -3.51 -0.53 -19.34
CA ALA A 110 -2.43 -1.43 -19.76
C ALA A 110 -1.49 -0.75 -20.76
N ALA A 111 -2.04 -0.01 -21.74
CA ALA A 111 -1.27 0.78 -22.70
C ALA A 111 -0.46 1.88 -21.99
N ALA A 112 -1.06 2.59 -21.04
CA ALA A 112 -0.36 3.58 -20.21
C ALA A 112 0.78 2.96 -19.40
N GLY A 113 0.60 1.74 -18.87
CA GLY A 113 1.64 0.98 -18.18
C GLY A 113 2.79 0.57 -19.09
N TYR A 114 2.46 0.13 -20.30
CA TYR A 114 3.45 -0.26 -21.32
C TYR A 114 4.27 0.95 -21.78
N LEU A 115 3.61 2.05 -22.15
CA LEU A 115 4.24 3.28 -22.64
C LEU A 115 4.98 4.07 -21.55
N GLY A 116 4.48 4.00 -20.31
CA GLY A 116 5.13 4.64 -19.18
C GLY A 116 6.49 4.03 -18.82
N GLY A 117 6.85 2.88 -19.41
CA GLY A 117 7.96 2.04 -18.96
C GLY A 117 7.66 1.46 -17.58
N ARG A 118 8.42 0.42 -17.18
CA ARG A 118 8.40 -0.17 -15.83
C ARG A 118 8.96 0.81 -14.78
N ARG A 119 8.42 2.02 -14.71
CA ARG A 119 8.87 3.14 -13.87
C ARG A 119 8.71 2.79 -12.39
N ARG A 120 9.53 3.49 -11.59
CA ARG A 120 9.58 3.40 -10.12
C ARG A 120 8.17 3.30 -9.53
N VAL A 121 7.99 2.38 -8.57
CA VAL A 121 6.74 2.19 -7.85
C VAL A 121 6.25 3.53 -7.29
N PRO A 122 5.09 4.05 -7.72
CA PRO A 122 4.59 5.34 -7.25
C PRO A 122 4.36 5.32 -5.74
N ALA A 123 4.95 6.28 -5.04
CA ALA A 123 4.86 6.36 -3.59
C ALA A 123 4.48 7.78 -3.13
N ALA A 124 3.65 7.84 -2.10
CA ALA A 124 3.52 9.00 -1.24
C ALA A 124 4.67 8.97 -0.23
N TRP A 125 5.26 10.13 0.05
CA TRP A 125 6.38 10.25 0.98
C TRP A 125 6.00 11.19 2.12
N PHE A 126 6.35 10.79 3.34
CA PHE A 126 6.17 11.58 4.55
C PHE A 126 7.17 11.10 5.59
N ALA A 127 7.84 12.03 6.29
CA ALA A 127 8.78 11.73 7.39
C ALA A 127 9.76 10.56 7.13
N GLY A 128 10.33 10.48 5.92
CA GLY A 128 11.30 9.44 5.55
C GLY A 128 10.71 8.08 5.16
N ILE A 129 9.40 7.85 5.30
CA ILE A 129 8.73 6.63 4.85
C ILE A 129 8.03 6.82 3.51
N SER A 130 7.83 5.70 2.81
CA SER A 130 7.06 5.62 1.57
C SER A 130 5.74 4.89 1.81
N ALA A 131 4.69 5.18 1.04
CA ALA A 131 3.44 4.43 1.06
C ALA A 131 2.85 4.34 -0.36
N PRO A 132 2.09 3.30 -0.71
CA PRO A 132 1.53 3.17 -2.05
C PRO A 132 0.54 4.31 -2.34
N ARG A 133 0.75 5.05 -3.45
CA ARG A 133 -0.14 6.17 -3.83
C ARG A 133 -1.60 5.77 -4.06
N LEU A 134 -1.85 4.49 -4.34
CA LEU A 134 -3.19 3.94 -4.50
C LEU A 134 -3.96 3.84 -3.17
N LYS A 135 -3.30 4.02 -2.02
CA LYS A 135 -3.89 3.93 -0.68
C LYS A 135 -3.68 5.18 0.16
N CYS A 136 -2.53 5.83 -0.03
CA CYS A 136 -2.10 6.94 0.80
C CYS A 136 -1.72 8.16 -0.05
N THR A 137 -1.95 9.34 0.51
CA THR A 137 -1.40 10.61 0.03
C THR A 137 -0.53 11.21 1.13
N ARG A 138 0.30 12.21 0.79
CA ARG A 138 1.04 12.95 1.82
C ARG A 138 0.12 13.50 2.90
N ARG A 139 -1.05 14.03 2.52
CA ARG A 139 -2.07 14.55 3.43
C ARG A 139 -2.64 13.49 4.38
N THR A 140 -2.90 12.27 3.90
CA THR A 140 -3.43 11.21 4.77
C THR A 140 -2.37 10.67 5.72
N LEU A 141 -1.10 10.60 5.28
CA LEU A 141 0.04 10.27 6.13
C LEU A 141 0.24 11.33 7.24
N GLU A 142 0.21 12.61 6.88
CA GLU A 142 0.29 13.73 7.83
C GLU A 142 -0.87 13.69 8.84
N ARG A 143 -2.11 13.49 8.37
CA ARG A 143 -3.27 13.38 9.27
C ARG A 143 -3.12 12.21 10.26
N ALA A 144 -2.64 11.06 9.80
CA ALA A 144 -2.41 9.91 10.67
C ALA A 144 -1.32 10.16 11.70
N PHE A 145 -0.26 10.88 11.32
CA PHE A 145 0.83 11.23 12.25
C PHE A 145 0.36 12.16 13.38
N TYR A 146 -0.59 13.05 13.10
CA TYR A 146 -1.19 13.94 14.10
C TYR A 146 -2.44 13.38 14.79
N PHE A 147 -2.83 12.14 14.50
CA PHE A 147 -3.92 11.48 15.22
C PHE A 147 -3.56 11.37 16.71
N ARG A 148 -4.54 11.55 17.60
CA ARG A 148 -4.36 11.45 19.04
C ARG A 148 -5.13 10.26 19.57
N PRO A 149 -4.45 9.13 19.85
CA PRO A 149 -5.12 7.96 20.42
C PRO A 149 -5.62 8.25 21.84
N THR A 150 -6.76 7.65 22.17
CA THR A 150 -7.49 7.79 23.44
C THR A 150 -7.60 6.44 24.14
N ALA A 151 -8.08 6.43 25.39
CA ALA A 151 -8.38 5.19 26.13
C ALA A 151 -9.35 4.21 25.42
N ARG A 152 -10.14 4.70 24.45
CA ARG A 152 -11.08 3.88 23.68
C ARG A 152 -10.44 3.21 22.46
N ASP A 153 -9.16 3.47 22.19
CA ASP A 153 -8.51 3.05 20.96
C ASP A 153 -7.69 1.77 21.14
N VAL A 154 -7.99 0.77 20.31
CA VAL A 154 -7.15 -0.43 20.14
C VAL A 154 -6.49 -0.35 18.76
N ILE A 155 -5.18 -0.07 18.74
CA ILE A 155 -4.40 0.10 17.51
C ILE A 155 -3.78 -1.25 17.10
N VAL A 156 -4.27 -1.82 16.01
CA VAL A 156 -3.70 -2.98 15.33
C VAL A 156 -2.64 -2.50 14.34
N ALA A 157 -1.37 -2.69 14.71
CA ALA A 157 -0.22 -2.30 13.92
C ALA A 157 0.47 -3.52 13.31
N THR A 158 0.90 -3.42 12.04
CA THR A 158 1.66 -4.49 11.38
C THR A 158 2.51 -3.88 10.27
N GLN A 159 3.68 -4.45 9.97
CA GLN A 159 4.16 -4.30 8.59
C GLN A 159 3.13 -4.95 7.67
N MET A 160 2.90 -4.38 6.50
CA MET A 160 1.88 -4.87 5.58
C MET A 160 2.02 -6.37 5.35
N LYS A 161 0.88 -7.06 5.20
CA LYS A 161 0.82 -8.49 4.89
C LYS A 161 1.36 -9.44 5.99
N CYS A 162 1.57 -8.94 7.21
CA CYS A 162 1.92 -9.74 8.39
C CYS A 162 0.71 -10.27 9.19
N GLY A 163 -0.51 -10.25 8.63
CA GLY A 163 -1.71 -10.78 9.32
C GLY A 163 -2.67 -9.73 9.88
N THR A 164 -2.62 -8.50 9.35
CA THR A 164 -3.44 -7.37 9.83
C THR A 164 -4.93 -7.68 9.86
N THR A 165 -5.49 -8.21 8.77
CA THR A 165 -6.93 -8.55 8.70
C THR A 165 -7.32 -9.60 9.73
N TRP A 166 -6.43 -10.56 9.99
CA TRP A 166 -6.66 -11.60 10.97
C TRP A 166 -6.68 -11.03 12.39
N MET A 167 -5.73 -10.16 12.72
CA MET A 167 -5.72 -9.49 14.02
C MET A 167 -6.87 -8.49 14.18
N GLN A 168 -7.26 -7.77 13.13
CA GLN A 168 -8.47 -6.93 13.16
C GLN A 168 -9.71 -7.76 13.50
N GLN A 169 -9.86 -8.95 12.89
CA GLN A 169 -10.97 -9.86 13.16
C GLN A 169 -10.91 -10.42 14.60
N ILE A 170 -9.73 -10.83 15.07
CA ILE A 170 -9.55 -11.30 16.45
C ILE A 170 -9.95 -10.21 17.46
N VAL A 171 -9.42 -8.99 17.31
CA VAL A 171 -9.76 -7.87 18.20
C VAL A 171 -11.25 -7.53 18.11
N TYR A 172 -11.81 -7.49 16.90
CA TYR A 172 -13.24 -7.23 16.69
C TYR A 172 -14.11 -8.25 17.42
N GLU A 173 -13.85 -9.54 17.24
CA GLU A 173 -14.64 -10.60 17.90
C GLU A 173 -14.41 -10.63 19.41
N ILE A 174 -13.21 -10.32 19.91
CA ILE A 174 -12.96 -10.18 21.35
C ILE A 174 -13.83 -9.06 21.92
N LEU A 175 -13.81 -7.86 21.32
CA LEU A 175 -14.62 -6.73 21.80
C LEU A 175 -16.12 -7.03 21.74
N MET A 176 -16.55 -7.86 20.78
CA MET A 176 -17.95 -8.28 20.63
C MET A 176 -18.29 -9.57 21.38
N HIS A 177 -17.37 -10.12 22.19
CA HIS A 177 -17.53 -11.39 22.93
C HIS A 177 -18.03 -12.55 22.04
N GLY A 178 -17.44 -12.66 20.84
CA GLY A 178 -17.77 -13.65 19.81
C GLY A 178 -19.11 -13.43 19.09
N ARG A 179 -19.81 -12.33 19.38
CA ARG A 179 -21.08 -11.93 18.76
C ARG A 179 -20.89 -10.87 17.65
N GLY A 180 -19.68 -10.77 17.09
CA GLY A 180 -19.44 -9.88 15.97
C GLY A 180 -20.30 -10.26 14.76
N ASP A 181 -20.89 -9.25 14.13
CA ASP A 181 -21.67 -9.40 12.89
C ASP A 181 -21.12 -8.47 11.81
N LEU A 182 -20.46 -9.05 10.79
CA LEU A 182 -20.01 -8.34 9.60
C LEU A 182 -20.96 -8.55 8.40
N SER A 183 -22.16 -9.05 8.62
CA SER A 183 -23.20 -9.15 7.60
C SER A 183 -23.93 -7.81 7.38
N ASP A 184 -24.91 -7.82 6.48
CA ASP A 184 -25.68 -6.63 6.11
C ASP A 184 -26.56 -6.08 7.25
N THR A 185 -26.85 -6.89 8.28
CA THR A 185 -27.59 -6.49 9.49
C THR A 185 -26.69 -5.90 10.58
N GLY A 186 -25.39 -6.15 10.51
CA GLY A 186 -24.40 -5.66 11.47
C GLY A 186 -23.52 -4.57 10.87
N HIS A 187 -22.21 -4.71 11.06
CA HIS A 187 -21.23 -3.72 10.63
C HIS A 187 -20.77 -3.87 9.17
N ARG A 188 -21.35 -4.80 8.41
CA ARG A 188 -21.17 -5.01 6.95
C ARG A 188 -19.80 -5.45 6.45
N HIS A 189 -18.72 -4.96 7.06
CA HIS A 189 -17.36 -5.17 6.57
C HIS A 189 -16.31 -4.79 7.61
N ILE A 190 -15.17 -5.51 7.64
CA ILE A 190 -14.07 -5.19 8.58
C ILE A 190 -13.50 -3.78 8.37
N CYS A 191 -13.48 -3.29 7.12
CA CYS A 191 -13.05 -1.93 6.78
C CYS A 191 -14.09 -0.83 7.08
N ALA A 192 -15.33 -1.22 7.40
CA ALA A 192 -16.36 -0.32 7.93
C ALA A 192 -16.30 -0.22 9.48
N VAL A 193 -15.68 -1.22 10.12
CA VAL A 193 -15.43 -1.24 11.56
C VAL A 193 -14.09 -0.62 11.92
N SER A 194 -13.06 -0.98 11.17
CA SER A 194 -11.67 -0.68 11.51
C SER A 194 -11.05 0.34 10.55
N PRO A 195 -11.01 1.64 10.93
CA PRO A 195 -10.40 2.69 10.12
C PRO A 195 -8.91 2.42 9.94
N TRP A 196 -8.43 2.65 8.73
CA TRP A 196 -6.99 2.65 8.43
C TRP A 196 -6.51 4.10 8.38
N ILE A 197 -5.86 4.56 9.46
CA ILE A 197 -5.69 5.99 9.75
C ILE A 197 -4.95 6.78 8.66
N GLU A 198 -3.96 6.16 8.03
CA GLU A 198 -3.16 6.77 6.97
C GLU A 198 -3.70 6.56 5.55
N SER A 199 -4.83 5.87 5.40
CA SER A 199 -5.49 5.57 4.13
C SER A 199 -6.75 6.41 3.89
N PHE A 200 -7.23 6.42 2.65
CA PHE A 200 -8.49 7.04 2.24
C PHE A 200 -9.58 6.01 1.85
N ASP A 201 -9.29 4.71 1.95
CA ASP A 201 -10.18 3.65 1.46
C ASP A 201 -11.17 3.11 2.51
N ASN A 202 -10.93 3.33 3.80
CA ASN A 202 -11.69 2.73 4.90
C ASN A 202 -12.70 3.73 5.51
N VAL A 203 -13.53 3.26 6.44
CA VAL A 203 -14.31 4.15 7.33
C VAL A 203 -13.40 5.23 7.89
N SER A 204 -13.92 6.46 7.98
CA SER A 204 -13.18 7.54 8.64
C SER A 204 -13.09 7.25 10.14
N ILE A 205 -12.11 7.85 10.81
CA ILE A 205 -11.96 7.67 12.26
C ILE A 205 -13.15 8.22 13.05
N ASP A 206 -13.83 9.24 12.51
CA ASP A 206 -14.97 9.91 13.11
C ASP A 206 -16.27 9.10 12.97
N GLU A 207 -16.34 8.22 11.96
CA GLU A 207 -17.48 7.34 11.69
C GLU A 207 -17.25 5.90 12.18
N ALA A 208 -16.08 5.61 12.77
CA ALA A 208 -15.75 4.27 13.23
C ALA A 208 -16.62 3.88 14.44
N PRO A 209 -17.28 2.71 14.45
CA PRO A 209 -18.17 2.32 15.53
C PRO A 209 -17.39 2.07 16.83
N LEU A 210 -18.03 2.38 17.95
CA LEU A 210 -17.63 1.88 19.26
C LEU A 210 -18.23 0.50 19.44
N LEU A 211 -17.39 -0.46 19.79
CA LEU A 211 -17.71 -1.88 19.81
C LEU A 211 -17.83 -2.38 21.24
N GLY A 212 -18.77 -3.30 21.41
CA GLY A 212 -18.93 -4.06 22.64
C GLY A 212 -19.30 -3.23 23.88
N PRO A 213 -19.36 -3.89 25.04
CA PRO A 213 -19.63 -3.23 26.31
C PRO A 213 -18.59 -2.20 26.70
N SER A 214 -17.31 -2.41 26.32
CA SER A 214 -16.22 -1.48 26.64
C SER A 214 -16.15 -0.24 25.77
N GLN A 215 -17.01 -0.13 24.75
CA GLN A 215 -17.13 1.04 23.88
C GLN A 215 -15.78 1.44 23.28
N ARG A 216 -15.05 0.45 22.75
CA ARG A 216 -13.73 0.63 22.12
C ARG A 216 -13.82 0.56 20.60
N ARG A 217 -12.93 1.24 19.90
CA ARG A 217 -12.81 1.14 18.43
C ARG A 217 -11.47 0.54 18.02
N VAL A 218 -11.49 -0.22 16.93
CA VAL A 218 -10.31 -0.92 16.40
C VAL A 218 -9.68 -0.11 15.29
N ILE A 219 -8.47 0.37 15.48
CA ILE A 219 -7.78 1.22 14.51
C ILE A 219 -6.68 0.41 13.84
N LYS A 220 -6.59 0.44 12.51
CA LYS A 220 -5.51 -0.18 11.76
C LYS A 220 -4.43 0.85 11.42
N THR A 221 -3.16 0.43 11.51
CA THR A 221 -2.04 1.16 10.89
C THR A 221 -0.95 0.23 10.38
N HIS A 222 -0.19 0.72 9.39
CA HIS A 222 1.09 0.16 8.96
C HIS A 222 2.26 1.07 9.32
N PHE A 223 2.07 2.13 10.11
CA PHE A 223 3.17 2.99 10.50
C PHE A 223 4.25 2.23 11.29
N PRO A 224 5.55 2.51 11.01
CA PRO A 224 6.60 2.08 11.92
C PRO A 224 6.41 2.76 13.27
N ALA A 225 6.90 2.14 14.34
CA ALA A 225 6.77 2.66 15.70
C ALA A 225 7.22 4.13 15.81
N SER A 226 8.27 4.53 15.10
CA SER A 226 8.80 5.90 15.09
C SER A 226 7.83 6.97 14.57
N LEU A 227 6.78 6.59 13.82
CA LEU A 227 5.78 7.50 13.28
C LEU A 227 4.36 7.21 13.79
N CYS A 228 4.16 6.09 14.49
CA CYS A 228 2.88 5.77 15.08
C CYS A 228 2.60 6.76 16.23
N PRO A 229 1.42 7.40 16.28
CA PRO A 229 1.07 8.21 17.43
C PRO A 229 1.01 7.36 18.69
N TYR A 230 1.73 7.78 19.74
CA TYR A 230 1.71 7.09 21.03
C TYR A 230 0.82 7.83 22.02
N SER A 231 0.11 7.04 22.83
CA SER A 231 -0.66 7.46 23.99
C SER A 231 -0.57 6.34 25.02
N PRO A 232 -0.30 6.64 26.30
CA PRO A 232 -0.27 5.63 27.36
C PRO A 232 -1.65 5.01 27.62
N GLU A 233 -2.73 5.71 27.24
CA GLU A 233 -4.11 5.27 27.48
C GLU A 233 -4.61 4.25 26.45
N ALA A 234 -4.13 4.33 25.21
CA ALA A 234 -4.53 3.42 24.13
C ALA A 234 -3.84 2.06 24.25
N LYS A 235 -4.42 1.01 23.66
CA LYS A 235 -3.81 -0.32 23.55
C LYS A 235 -3.25 -0.53 22.16
N TYR A 236 -2.07 -1.14 22.04
CA TYR A 236 -1.43 -1.43 20.76
C TYR A 236 -1.18 -2.92 20.63
N VAL A 237 -1.63 -3.53 19.53
CA VAL A 237 -1.35 -4.92 19.19
C VAL A 237 -0.54 -4.95 17.90
N TYR A 238 0.72 -5.38 18.01
CA TYR A 238 1.62 -5.53 16.89
C TYR A 238 1.76 -6.99 16.46
N VAL A 239 1.62 -7.26 15.16
CA VAL A 239 1.85 -8.59 14.58
C VAL A 239 2.95 -8.53 13.53
N THR A 240 3.97 -9.37 13.72
CA THR A 240 5.01 -9.64 12.72
C THR A 240 4.82 -11.02 12.07
N ARG A 241 5.52 -11.23 10.96
CA ARG A 241 5.53 -12.49 10.20
C ARG A 241 6.89 -12.67 9.55
N HIS A 242 7.28 -13.92 9.29
CA HIS A 242 8.52 -14.25 8.60
C HIS A 242 8.72 -13.36 7.34
N PRO A 243 9.90 -12.73 7.16
CA PRO A 243 10.10 -11.70 6.14
C PRO A 243 9.87 -12.20 4.71
N ALA A 244 10.26 -13.43 4.39
CA ALA A 244 9.99 -14.01 3.06
C ALA A 244 8.49 -14.33 2.85
N SER A 245 7.76 -14.71 3.90
CA SER A 245 6.30 -14.89 3.85
C SER A 245 5.60 -13.53 3.61
N CYS A 246 6.08 -12.49 4.28
CA CYS A 246 5.65 -11.11 4.08
C CYS A 246 5.87 -10.65 2.63
N PHE A 247 7.06 -10.91 2.07
CA PHE A 247 7.37 -10.59 0.68
C PHE A 247 6.45 -11.31 -0.32
N ALA A 248 6.30 -12.64 -0.20
CA ALA A 248 5.45 -13.42 -1.12
C ALA A 248 4.01 -12.89 -1.12
N SER A 249 3.46 -12.59 0.07
CA SER A 249 2.12 -12.00 0.22
C SER A 249 2.03 -10.56 -0.30
N THR A 250 3.12 -9.79 -0.23
CA THR A 250 3.21 -8.45 -0.81
C THR A 250 3.21 -8.50 -2.34
N ALA A 251 3.92 -9.46 -2.93
CA ALA A 251 3.95 -9.66 -4.37
C ALA A 251 2.57 -10.06 -4.92
N ASP A 252 1.88 -10.98 -4.24
CA ASP A 252 0.50 -11.36 -4.60
C ASP A 252 -0.45 -10.16 -4.53
N PHE A 253 -0.35 -9.37 -3.46
CA PHE A 253 -1.20 -8.20 -3.26
C PHE A 253 -0.96 -7.12 -4.31
N ALA A 254 0.31 -6.85 -4.63
CA ALA A 254 0.68 -5.92 -5.70
C ALA A 254 0.15 -6.39 -7.06
N LYS A 255 0.25 -7.69 -7.36
CA LYS A 255 -0.27 -8.28 -8.60
C LYS A 255 -1.80 -8.21 -8.68
N LEU A 256 -2.50 -8.49 -7.57
CA LEU A 256 -3.96 -8.41 -7.48
C LEU A 256 -4.48 -7.00 -7.77
N LEU A 257 -3.89 -5.98 -7.15
CA LEU A 257 -4.34 -4.59 -7.30
C LEU A 257 -3.82 -3.91 -8.57
N GLY A 258 -2.59 -4.22 -8.96
CA GLY A 258 -1.91 -3.56 -10.07
C GLY A 258 -2.17 -4.23 -11.43
N GLY A 259 -2.48 -5.53 -11.47
CA GLY A 259 -2.61 -6.27 -12.72
C GLY A 259 -1.39 -6.05 -13.63
N PRO A 260 -1.58 -5.66 -14.91
CA PRO A 260 -0.49 -5.31 -15.83
C PRO A 260 0.37 -4.10 -15.40
N LEU A 261 -0.14 -3.24 -14.51
CA LEU A 261 0.60 -2.11 -13.94
C LEU A 261 1.50 -2.52 -12.77
N CYS A 262 1.37 -3.77 -12.28
CA CYS A 262 2.19 -4.27 -11.20
C CYS A 262 3.67 -4.28 -11.63
N PRO A 263 4.60 -3.77 -10.80
CA PRO A 263 6.03 -3.94 -11.04
C PRO A 263 6.39 -5.42 -11.14
N SER A 264 7.50 -5.73 -11.83
CA SER A 264 8.01 -7.10 -11.87
C SER A 264 8.36 -7.59 -10.46
N ARG A 265 8.37 -8.90 -10.28
CA ARG A 265 8.66 -9.51 -8.98
C ARG A 265 10.06 -9.15 -8.48
N GLU A 266 11.03 -9.05 -9.38
CA GLU A 266 12.40 -8.60 -9.10
C GLU A 266 12.41 -7.16 -8.59
N ARG A 267 11.62 -6.27 -9.21
CA ARG A 267 11.52 -4.88 -8.77
C ARG A 267 10.82 -4.74 -7.42
N LEU A 268 9.84 -5.61 -7.13
CA LEU A 268 9.22 -5.70 -5.81
C LEU A 268 10.22 -6.22 -4.77
N LEU A 269 11.08 -7.18 -5.12
CA LEU A 269 12.15 -7.68 -4.24
C LEU A 269 13.16 -6.58 -3.91
N GLU A 270 13.57 -5.80 -4.91
CA GLU A 270 14.43 -4.63 -4.72
C GLU A 270 13.77 -3.58 -3.83
N LEU A 271 12.47 -3.33 -4.00
CA LEU A 271 11.73 -2.41 -3.14
C LEU A 271 11.70 -2.94 -1.70
N PHE A 272 11.39 -4.22 -1.51
CA PHE A 272 11.27 -4.88 -0.21
C PHE A 272 12.59 -4.87 0.58
N CYS A 273 13.72 -5.11 -0.10
CA CYS A 273 15.06 -5.07 0.48
C CYS A 273 15.68 -3.66 0.39
N SER A 274 14.89 -2.62 0.67
CA SER A 274 15.39 -1.24 0.65
C SER A 274 14.69 -0.36 1.67
N ARG A 275 15.33 0.76 2.03
CA ARG A 275 14.73 1.86 2.82
C ARG A 275 13.48 2.48 2.19
N ARG A 276 13.21 2.16 0.92
CA ARG A 276 12.04 2.66 0.18
C ARG A 276 10.83 1.74 0.29
N MET A 277 10.95 0.58 0.93
CA MET A 277 9.81 -0.30 1.19
C MET A 277 8.65 0.49 1.79
N TRP A 278 7.42 0.12 1.41
CA TRP A 278 6.24 0.79 1.94
C TRP A 278 6.17 0.63 3.46
N TRP A 279 5.93 1.76 4.13
CA TRP A 279 6.02 1.94 5.57
C TRP A 279 7.36 1.61 6.21
N GLY A 280 8.43 1.60 5.40
CA GLY A 280 9.80 1.34 5.84
C GLY A 280 10.21 -0.14 5.72
N PRO A 281 11.50 -0.45 5.88
CA PRO A 281 12.01 -1.82 5.84
C PRO A 281 11.36 -2.70 6.89
N TRP A 282 11.05 -3.96 6.53
CA TRP A 282 10.62 -4.99 7.48
C TRP A 282 11.50 -5.07 8.75
N PRO A 283 12.85 -5.14 8.68
CA PRO A 283 13.68 -5.29 9.87
C PRO A 283 13.56 -4.09 10.83
N ALA A 284 13.65 -2.86 10.32
CA ALA A 284 13.49 -1.64 11.12
C ALA A 284 12.09 -1.53 11.72
N HIS A 285 11.06 -1.94 10.98
CA HIS A 285 9.67 -1.94 11.43
C HIS A 285 9.48 -2.87 12.64
N VAL A 286 9.99 -4.11 12.53
CA VAL A 286 9.88 -5.11 13.58
C VAL A 286 10.70 -4.73 14.81
N ALA A 287 11.93 -4.23 14.63
CA ALA A 287 12.79 -3.80 15.73
C ALA A 287 12.17 -2.65 16.53
N GLY A 288 11.63 -1.62 15.87
CA GLY A 288 11.02 -0.48 16.56
C GLY A 288 9.78 -0.87 17.37
N TRP A 289 8.90 -1.71 16.82
CA TRP A 289 7.74 -2.21 17.55
C TRP A 289 8.10 -3.18 18.68
N TRP A 290 9.19 -3.94 18.52
CA TRP A 290 9.73 -4.76 19.59
C TRP A 290 10.24 -3.91 20.76
N GLU A 291 11.00 -2.86 20.50
CA GLU A 291 11.45 -1.91 21.53
C GLU A 291 10.28 -1.28 22.27
N TRP A 292 9.23 -0.88 21.55
CA TRP A 292 8.00 -0.39 22.18
C TRP A 292 7.37 -1.42 23.10
N SER A 293 7.26 -2.68 22.69
CA SER A 293 6.71 -3.75 23.52
C SER A 293 7.52 -4.03 24.79
N ARG A 294 8.83 -3.77 24.76
CA ARG A 294 9.70 -3.88 25.94
C ARG A 294 9.61 -2.68 26.86
N ARG A 295 9.34 -1.50 26.32
CA ARG A 295 9.32 -0.23 27.05
C ARG A 295 7.94 0.10 27.62
N TYR A 296 6.87 -0.29 26.92
CA TYR A 296 5.52 0.16 27.20
C TYR A 296 4.58 -1.04 27.46
N PRO A 297 3.94 -1.12 28.63
CA PRO A 297 3.07 -2.25 28.98
C PRO A 297 1.77 -2.27 28.16
N ASN A 298 1.41 -1.16 27.52
CA ASN A 298 0.25 -1.04 26.64
C ASN A 298 0.55 -1.43 25.19
N VAL A 299 1.64 -2.17 24.92
CA VAL A 299 2.01 -2.68 23.59
C VAL A 299 2.22 -4.20 23.64
N LEU A 300 1.32 -4.95 23.00
CA LEU A 300 1.43 -6.41 22.84
C LEU A 300 2.10 -6.75 21.52
N PHE A 301 3.15 -7.56 21.57
CA PHE A 301 3.87 -8.06 20.40
C PHE A 301 3.58 -9.55 20.17
N LEU A 302 3.19 -9.90 18.94
CA LEU A 302 2.84 -11.26 18.52
C LEU A 302 3.50 -11.64 17.18
N HIS A 303 3.66 -12.94 16.98
CA HIS A 303 4.16 -13.52 15.73
C HIS A 303 3.05 -14.32 15.05
N PHE A 304 2.86 -14.07 13.76
CA PHE A 304 1.86 -14.76 12.94
C PHE A 304 2.02 -16.29 13.00
N GLU A 305 3.27 -16.77 13.02
CA GLU A 305 3.57 -18.19 13.08
C GLU A 305 3.08 -18.83 14.38
N GLU A 306 3.29 -18.18 15.53
CA GLU A 306 2.80 -18.66 16.84
C GLU A 306 1.26 -18.66 16.89
N MET A 307 0.62 -17.62 16.34
CA MET A 307 -0.85 -17.57 16.23
C MET A 307 -1.40 -18.71 15.36
N ARG A 308 -0.65 -19.13 14.33
CA ARG A 308 -1.04 -20.26 13.48
C ARG A 308 -0.83 -21.61 14.15
N ASP A 309 0.12 -21.70 15.07
CA ASP A 309 0.42 -22.91 15.83
C ASP A 309 -0.63 -23.12 16.95
N ASP A 310 -1.01 -22.06 17.67
CA ASP A 310 -2.12 -22.09 18.64
C ASP A 310 -2.94 -20.78 18.61
N LEU A 311 -4.01 -20.78 17.80
CA LEU A 311 -4.93 -19.65 17.69
C LEU A 311 -5.66 -19.39 19.01
N ARG A 312 -6.02 -20.44 19.75
CA ARG A 312 -6.81 -20.29 20.97
C ARG A 312 -6.02 -19.57 22.04
N GLU A 313 -4.75 -19.94 22.25
CA GLU A 313 -3.90 -19.21 23.20
C GLU A 313 -3.59 -17.79 22.72
N ALA A 314 -3.38 -17.58 21.42
CA ALA A 314 -3.22 -16.23 20.88
C ALA A 314 -4.44 -15.34 21.20
N VAL A 315 -5.67 -15.85 21.01
CA VAL A 315 -6.90 -15.13 21.36
C VAL A 315 -6.95 -14.85 22.86
N ARG A 316 -6.67 -15.82 23.73
CA ARG A 316 -6.63 -15.60 25.19
C ARG A 316 -5.62 -14.52 25.59
N ARG A 317 -4.44 -14.51 24.97
CA ARG A 317 -3.39 -13.52 25.24
C ARG A 317 -3.82 -12.11 24.82
N VAL A 318 -4.47 -11.97 23.66
CA VAL A 318 -5.03 -10.68 23.22
C VAL A 318 -6.18 -10.24 24.13
N ALA A 319 -7.11 -11.15 24.46
CA ALA A 319 -8.25 -10.88 25.35
C ALA A 319 -7.79 -10.38 26.72
N ARG A 320 -6.82 -11.06 27.35
CA ARG A 320 -6.20 -10.62 28.61
C ARG A 320 -5.54 -9.25 28.49
N PHE A 321 -4.78 -9.00 27.43
CA PHE A 321 -4.12 -7.72 27.20
C PHE A 321 -5.09 -6.56 27.00
N LEU A 322 -6.23 -6.83 26.36
CA LEU A 322 -7.32 -5.87 26.20
C LEU A 322 -8.18 -5.76 27.47
N GLU A 323 -7.96 -6.56 28.50
CA GLU A 323 -8.80 -6.57 29.71
C GLU A 323 -10.27 -6.92 29.38
N GLU A 324 -10.44 -7.83 28.41
CA GLU A 324 -11.72 -8.36 27.93
C GLU A 324 -11.75 -9.88 28.20
N PRO A 325 -11.93 -10.33 29.46
CA PRO A 325 -11.97 -11.75 29.76
C PRO A 325 -13.14 -12.40 29.01
N LEU A 326 -12.87 -13.55 28.40
CA LEU A 326 -13.87 -14.33 27.66
C LEU A 326 -14.24 -15.59 28.45
N SER A 327 -15.53 -15.92 28.50
CA SER A 327 -15.98 -17.25 28.92
C SER A 327 -15.43 -18.34 27.98
N PRO A 328 -15.39 -19.62 28.39
CA PRO A 328 -15.03 -20.71 27.48
C PRO A 328 -15.83 -20.70 26.17
N GLU A 329 -17.13 -20.45 26.25
CA GLU A 329 -18.04 -20.42 25.09
C GLU A 329 -17.82 -19.18 24.22
N GLU A 330 -17.52 -18.02 24.83
CA GLU A 330 -17.13 -16.82 24.09
C GLU A 330 -15.82 -17.03 23.35
N LEU A 331 -14.83 -17.61 24.02
CA LEU A 331 -13.54 -17.96 23.41
C LEU A 331 -13.73 -18.92 22.24
N ASP A 332 -14.58 -19.94 22.37
CA ASP A 332 -14.91 -20.87 21.28
C ASP A 332 -15.47 -20.15 20.06
N ARG A 333 -16.42 -19.23 20.27
CA ARG A 333 -17.01 -18.42 19.19
C ARG A 333 -15.98 -17.51 18.53
N VAL A 334 -15.14 -16.84 19.32
CA VAL A 334 -14.08 -15.96 18.81
C VAL A 334 -13.09 -16.77 17.96
N VAL A 335 -12.62 -17.92 18.46
CA VAL A 335 -11.69 -18.79 17.73
C VAL A 335 -12.32 -19.30 16.42
N ALA A 336 -13.59 -19.73 16.45
CA ALA A 336 -14.29 -20.20 15.25
C ALA A 336 -14.39 -19.10 14.17
N LYS A 337 -14.73 -17.87 14.56
CA LYS A 337 -14.84 -16.73 13.62
C LYS A 337 -13.50 -16.13 13.21
N ALA A 338 -12.44 -16.39 13.96
CA ALA A 338 -11.07 -16.03 13.60
C ALA A 338 -10.36 -17.14 12.80
N ASP A 339 -10.96 -18.32 12.63
CA ASP A 339 -10.33 -19.38 11.84
C ASP A 339 -10.28 -19.01 10.35
N TYR A 340 -9.25 -19.52 9.67
CA TYR A 340 -9.03 -19.26 8.26
C TYR A 340 -10.19 -19.75 7.38
N ALA A 341 -10.78 -20.91 7.68
CA ALA A 341 -11.88 -21.47 6.90
C ALA A 341 -13.12 -20.56 6.98
N TYR A 342 -13.47 -20.08 8.19
CA TYR A 342 -14.56 -19.12 8.36
C TYR A 342 -14.28 -17.83 7.59
N MET A 343 -13.09 -17.25 7.78
CA MET A 343 -12.72 -16.00 7.13
C MET A 343 -12.69 -16.12 5.60
N LYS A 344 -12.25 -17.27 5.06
CA LYS A 344 -12.25 -17.54 3.62
C LYS A 344 -13.65 -17.73 3.07
N ALA A 345 -14.55 -18.41 3.79
CA ALA A 345 -15.95 -18.55 3.40
C ALA A 345 -16.67 -17.19 3.36
N HIS A 346 -16.26 -16.25 4.21
CA HIS A 346 -16.81 -14.88 4.28
C HIS A 346 -15.85 -13.84 3.72
N GLU A 347 -15.01 -14.19 2.75
CA GLU A 347 -13.90 -13.38 2.24
C GLU A 347 -14.32 -11.95 1.86
N GLU A 348 -15.53 -11.77 1.31
CA GLU A 348 -16.06 -10.46 0.94
C GLU A 348 -16.28 -9.50 2.12
N ALA A 349 -16.33 -9.99 3.37
CA ALA A 349 -16.35 -9.14 4.57
C ALA A 349 -14.96 -8.64 4.99
N PHE A 350 -13.90 -9.18 4.38
CA PHE A 350 -12.50 -9.02 4.80
C PHE A 350 -11.58 -8.43 3.73
N GLU A 351 -12.09 -8.11 2.54
CA GLU A 351 -11.32 -7.53 1.44
C GLU A 351 -10.78 -6.15 1.83
N MET A 352 -9.48 -6.05 2.13
CA MET A 352 -8.86 -4.80 2.63
C MET A 352 -8.64 -3.73 1.55
N SER A 353 -9.31 -3.84 0.42
CA SER A 353 -9.19 -2.91 -0.69
C SER A 353 -10.47 -2.93 -1.51
N PRO A 354 -10.99 -1.75 -1.90
CA PRO A 354 -12.08 -1.72 -2.85
C PRO A 354 -11.63 -2.31 -4.19
N PRO A 355 -12.58 -2.78 -5.02
CA PRO A 355 -12.27 -3.41 -6.29
C PRO A 355 -11.56 -2.43 -7.23
N THR A 356 -10.45 -2.88 -7.78
CA THR A 356 -9.78 -2.27 -8.93
C THR A 356 -10.30 -2.93 -10.21
N PRO A 357 -10.08 -2.31 -11.38
CA PRO A 357 -10.24 -2.97 -12.69
C PRO A 357 -9.71 -4.41 -12.71
N PHE A 358 -8.57 -4.65 -12.06
CA PHE A 358 -7.84 -5.92 -12.12
C PHE A 358 -8.21 -6.91 -11.01
N SER A 359 -8.91 -6.47 -9.96
CA SER A 359 -9.18 -7.28 -8.77
C SER A 359 -10.64 -7.69 -8.61
N VAL A 360 -11.53 -7.33 -9.54
CA VAL A 360 -12.98 -7.67 -9.46
C VAL A 360 -13.27 -9.16 -9.35
N ALA A 361 -12.37 -10.03 -9.80
CA ALA A 361 -12.52 -11.48 -9.82
C ALA A 361 -11.35 -12.20 -9.12
N GLY A 362 -10.58 -11.50 -8.29
CA GLY A 362 -9.38 -12.05 -7.68
C GLY A 362 -9.51 -12.27 -6.18
N ASP A 363 -9.10 -13.45 -5.72
CA ASP A 363 -9.07 -13.80 -4.30
C ASP A 363 -8.06 -12.95 -3.51
N PHE A 364 -8.52 -12.40 -2.39
CA PHE A 364 -7.73 -11.67 -1.41
C PHE A 364 -7.00 -12.63 -0.45
N MET A 365 -7.70 -13.61 0.09
CA MET A 365 -7.20 -14.68 0.95
C MET A 365 -6.65 -15.82 0.09
N LYS A 366 -5.31 -15.93 0.07
CA LYS A 366 -4.59 -16.90 -0.75
C LYS A 366 -4.45 -18.28 -0.10
N SER A 367 -3.85 -18.33 1.10
CA SER A 367 -3.55 -19.62 1.73
C SER A 367 -3.54 -19.61 3.26
N GLY A 368 -3.37 -18.46 3.91
CA GLY A 368 -3.30 -18.37 5.38
C GLY A 368 -2.14 -19.13 6.05
N ARG A 369 -1.30 -19.83 5.27
CA ARG A 369 -0.32 -20.79 5.77
C ARG A 369 0.81 -20.16 6.57
N ARG A 370 1.36 -20.92 7.52
CA ARG A 370 2.58 -20.59 8.26
C ARG A 370 3.80 -20.53 7.34
N ASP A 371 3.93 -21.47 6.41
CA ASP A 371 5.13 -21.73 5.61
C ASP A 371 5.20 -21.00 4.26
N ARG A 372 4.52 -19.86 4.13
CA ARG A 372 4.52 -19.05 2.89
C ARG A 372 5.90 -18.56 2.44
N TYR A 373 6.91 -18.62 3.29
CA TYR A 373 8.30 -18.34 2.93
C TYR A 373 8.80 -19.28 1.82
N ARG A 374 8.17 -20.44 1.64
CA ARG A 374 8.43 -21.39 0.55
C ARG A 374 7.86 -20.93 -0.81
N ASP A 375 6.95 -19.95 -0.81
CA ASP A 375 6.43 -19.35 -2.06
C ASP A 375 7.42 -18.31 -2.65
N ALA A 376 8.52 -18.02 -1.95
CA ALA A 376 9.65 -17.27 -2.48
C ALA A 376 10.68 -18.24 -3.05
N SER A 377 11.26 -17.90 -4.21
CA SER A 377 12.34 -18.72 -4.77
C SER A 377 13.54 -18.76 -3.81
N PRO A 378 14.39 -19.79 -3.86
CA PRO A 378 15.56 -19.86 -3.00
C PRO A 378 16.46 -18.62 -3.07
N ALA A 379 16.62 -18.01 -4.25
CA ALA A 379 17.38 -16.78 -4.42
C ALA A 379 16.72 -15.57 -3.76
N GLU A 380 15.40 -15.43 -3.88
CA GLU A 380 14.63 -14.38 -3.20
C GLU A 380 14.74 -14.51 -1.68
N ARG A 381 14.53 -15.72 -1.16
CA ARG A 381 14.61 -16.01 0.28
C ARG A 381 15.99 -15.67 0.83
N ARG A 382 17.07 -16.11 0.17
CA ARG A 382 18.44 -15.77 0.57
C ARG A 382 18.66 -14.26 0.64
N ARG A 383 18.33 -13.52 -0.42
CA ARG A 383 18.49 -12.07 -0.47
C ARG A 383 17.72 -11.35 0.64
N ILE A 384 16.49 -11.78 0.91
CA ILE A 384 15.65 -11.20 1.98
C ILE A 384 16.26 -11.47 3.35
N ILE A 385 16.68 -12.71 3.60
CA ILE A 385 17.27 -13.13 4.88
C ILE A 385 18.59 -12.40 5.13
N GLU A 386 19.47 -12.30 4.13
CA GLU A 386 20.73 -11.55 4.24
C GLU A 386 20.50 -10.07 4.54
N TYR A 387 19.58 -9.42 3.80
CA TYR A 387 19.21 -8.03 4.05
C TYR A 387 18.65 -7.83 5.47
N CYS A 388 17.72 -8.68 5.91
CA CYS A 388 17.12 -8.57 7.24
C CYS A 388 18.15 -8.84 8.35
N ARG A 389 19.03 -9.82 8.17
CA ARG A 389 20.10 -10.13 9.13
C ARG A 389 21.06 -8.95 9.29
N ALA A 390 21.48 -8.33 8.18
CA ALA A 390 22.36 -7.16 8.20
C ALA A 390 21.71 -5.97 8.92
N GLU A 391 20.46 -5.65 8.59
CA GLU A 391 19.74 -4.50 9.18
C GLU A 391 19.28 -4.74 10.63
N LEU A 392 19.15 -6.00 11.06
CA LEU A 392 18.84 -6.35 12.46
C LEU A 392 20.10 -6.50 13.32
N ALA A 393 21.30 -6.41 12.74
CA ALA A 393 22.54 -6.49 13.49
C ALA A 393 22.59 -5.39 14.56
N GLY A 394 22.77 -5.77 15.82
CA GLY A 394 22.76 -4.84 16.95
C GLY A 394 21.37 -4.41 17.43
N SER A 395 20.29 -4.84 16.77
CA SER A 395 18.93 -4.61 17.28
C SER A 395 18.63 -5.49 18.50
N SER A 396 17.71 -5.03 19.35
CA SER A 396 17.29 -5.81 20.53
C SER A 396 16.27 -6.91 20.23
N TYR A 397 15.83 -7.04 18.97
CA TYR A 397 14.86 -8.03 18.55
C TYR A 397 15.54 -9.42 18.39
N PRO A 398 15.14 -10.45 19.16
CA PRO A 398 15.78 -11.76 19.12
C PRO A 398 15.26 -12.57 17.92
N ALA A 399 15.52 -12.09 16.70
CA ALA A 399 14.95 -12.63 15.46
C ALA A 399 15.22 -14.13 15.29
N ALA A 400 16.42 -14.59 15.64
CA ALA A 400 16.83 -15.99 15.53
C ALA A 400 15.97 -16.96 16.37
N ARG A 401 15.38 -16.49 17.48
CA ARG A 401 14.48 -17.29 18.32
C ARG A 401 13.21 -17.68 17.57
N PHE A 402 12.67 -16.76 16.77
CA PHE A 402 11.40 -16.94 16.08
C PHE A 402 11.60 -17.37 14.62
N TYR A 403 12.71 -16.96 14.02
CA TYR A 403 13.07 -17.17 12.62
C TYR A 403 14.52 -17.68 12.56
N PRO A 404 14.75 -19.00 12.69
CA PRO A 404 16.11 -19.57 12.77
C PRO A 404 17.04 -19.16 11.62
N GLU A 405 16.50 -18.92 10.42
CA GLU A 405 17.28 -18.44 9.27
C GLU A 405 17.90 -17.04 9.46
N LEU A 406 17.33 -16.22 10.34
CA LEU A 406 17.87 -14.91 10.69
C LEU A 406 18.98 -15.00 11.75
N ALA A 407 19.33 -16.21 12.22
CA ALA A 407 20.53 -16.40 13.04
C ALA A 407 21.76 -15.84 12.30
N PRO A 408 22.73 -15.27 13.02
CA PRO A 408 24.02 -14.89 12.44
C PRO A 408 24.60 -16.09 11.69
N ALA A 409 25.18 -15.85 10.51
CA ALA A 409 25.94 -16.92 9.84
C ALA A 409 27.05 -17.37 10.81
N PRO A 410 27.36 -18.68 10.88
CA PRO A 410 28.53 -19.14 11.63
C PRO A 410 29.73 -18.30 11.20
N LEU A 411 30.45 -17.72 12.16
CA LEU A 411 31.74 -17.09 11.87
C LEU A 411 32.56 -18.14 11.12
N ALA A 412 32.91 -17.85 9.87
CA ALA A 412 33.79 -18.74 9.12
C ALA A 412 35.02 -19.01 10.00
N ALA A 413 35.37 -20.28 10.17
CA ALA A 413 36.39 -20.77 11.10
C ALA A 413 37.81 -20.19 10.90
N GLY A 414 37.99 -19.20 10.01
CA GLY A 414 39.24 -18.47 9.78
C GLY A 414 39.38 -17.16 10.58
N ALA A 415 38.32 -16.60 11.19
CA ALA A 415 38.41 -15.29 11.84
C ALA A 415 38.96 -15.30 13.28
N GLN A 416 39.12 -16.48 13.90
CA GLN A 416 39.72 -16.62 15.23
C GLN A 416 41.26 -16.68 15.22
N ARG A 417 41.92 -16.84 14.06
CA ARG A 417 43.39 -16.84 13.97
C ARG A 417 44.02 -15.45 13.85
N ALA A 418 43.24 -14.39 13.66
CA ALA A 418 43.76 -13.01 13.51
C ALA A 418 43.65 -12.16 14.80
N ARG A 419 43.33 -12.77 15.95
CA ARG A 419 43.35 -12.11 17.28
C ARG A 419 44.32 -12.77 18.27
N ALA A 420 45.17 -13.68 17.79
CA ALA A 420 46.18 -14.38 18.59
C ALA A 420 47.59 -14.32 17.96
N LEU A 421 47.85 -13.27 17.16
CA LEU A 421 49.15 -12.77 16.74
C LEU A 421 49.10 -11.26 16.92
#